data_AF-A0A4U7EFU3-F1
#
_entry.id   AF-A0A4U7EFU3-F1
#
_cell.length_a   1.000
_cell.length_b   1.000
_cell.length_c   1.000
_cell.angle_alpha   90.00
_cell.angle_beta   90.00
_cell.angle_gamma   90.00
#
_symmetry.space_group_name_H-M   'P 1'
#
loop_
_entity.id
_entity.type
_entity.pdbx_description
1 polymer ?
#
loop_
_entity_poly.entity_id
_entity_poly.type
_entity_poly.pdbx_seq_one_letter_code
_entity_poly.pdbx_strand_id
1 'polypeptide(L)'
;MSTIIFSEGKHDLEFLKLLHKYNRGSDYDTFNAQLATESQSTRIRQHQVGDQIDYLYKSEGGKSEVIKQFRTIATEIDDLNLILLVDFDGNGKNPFETSLQAKLDEQYRGDLRLEYNETSENPHFVFFSVDVIIQNTNSGSFDLIAFKQSLEDITHIQDSNQRENWRRKIKYYLTNCPSVVSDVKETIGFNA
;
A
#
# COMPACT_ATOMS: atom_id res chain seq x y z
N MET A 1 -13.54 -0.36 11.36
CA MET A 1 -12.14 0.06 11.58
C MET A 1 -11.63 0.53 10.22
N SER A 2 -11.11 1.75 10.12
CA SER A 2 -10.74 2.34 8.83
C SER A 2 -9.48 1.69 8.26
N THR A 3 -9.46 1.40 6.96
CA THR A 3 -8.31 0.81 6.25
C THR A 3 -7.43 1.91 5.66
N ILE A 4 -6.13 1.85 5.97
CA ILE A 4 -5.14 2.80 5.44
C ILE A 4 -4.23 2.07 4.48
N ILE A 5 -4.04 2.61 3.27
CA ILE A 5 -3.14 2.03 2.27
C ILE A 5 -2.03 3.04 1.95
N PHE A 6 -0.78 2.64 2.19
CA PHE A 6 0.40 3.40 1.75
C PHE A 6 0.86 2.86 0.40
N SER A 7 0.90 3.71 -0.60
CA SER A 7 1.41 3.39 -1.93
C SER A 7 2.59 4.29 -2.30
N GLU A 8 3.44 3.81 -3.20
CA GLU A 8 4.65 4.53 -3.60
C GLU A 8 4.32 5.81 -4.36
N GLY A 9 3.61 5.68 -5.48
CA GLY A 9 3.50 6.71 -6.49
C GLY A 9 2.08 7.23 -6.72
N LYS A 10 2.02 8.30 -7.53
CA LYS A 10 0.77 8.91 -8.00
C LYS A 10 -0.05 7.95 -8.88
N HIS A 11 0.60 7.03 -9.59
CA HIS A 11 -0.06 6.06 -10.45
C HIS A 11 -0.76 4.98 -9.63
N ASP A 12 -0.11 4.46 -8.59
CA ASP A 12 -0.67 3.50 -7.64
C ASP A 12 -1.87 4.09 -6.90
N LEU A 13 -1.76 5.35 -6.48
CA LEU A 13 -2.88 6.07 -5.88
C LEU A 13 -4.05 6.17 -6.86
N GLU A 14 -3.80 6.44 -8.13
CA GLU A 14 -4.85 6.49 -9.15
C GLU A 14 -5.43 5.09 -9.44
N PHE A 15 -4.60 4.05 -9.36
CA PHE A 15 -5.03 2.64 -9.41
C PHE A 15 -5.99 2.31 -8.27
N LEU A 16 -5.62 2.59 -7.02
CA LEU A 16 -6.47 2.35 -5.85
C LEU A 16 -7.82 3.07 -5.96
N LYS A 17 -7.81 4.34 -6.40
CA LYS A 17 -9.04 5.12 -6.60
C LYS A 17 -9.94 4.53 -7.68
N LEU A 18 -9.36 4.08 -8.79
CA LEU A 18 -10.12 3.49 -9.90
C LEU A 18 -10.64 2.10 -9.54
N LEU A 19 -9.83 1.30 -8.85
CA LEU A 19 -10.21 0.02 -8.30
C LEU A 19 -11.39 0.18 -7.33
N HIS A 20 -11.28 1.08 -6.37
CA HIS A 20 -12.34 1.38 -5.42
C HIS A 20 -13.65 1.78 -6.12
N LYS A 21 -13.58 2.72 -7.07
CA LYS A 21 -14.75 3.15 -7.85
C LYS A 21 -15.36 2.03 -8.70
N TYR A 22 -14.53 1.18 -9.28
CA TYR A 22 -14.97 0.02 -10.05
C TYR A 22 -15.81 -0.94 -9.19
N ASN A 23 -15.51 -1.01 -7.89
CA ASN A 23 -16.18 -1.90 -6.95
C ASN A 23 -17.35 -1.28 -6.18
N ARG A 24 -17.69 -0.01 -6.46
CA ARG A 24 -18.74 0.73 -5.72
C ARG A 24 -18.52 0.72 -4.20
N GLY A 25 -17.27 0.81 -3.77
CA GLY A 25 -16.95 0.87 -2.34
C GLY A 25 -17.54 2.11 -1.65
N SER A 26 -17.44 2.12 -0.33
CA SER A 26 -17.87 3.21 0.55
C SER A 26 -17.04 4.49 0.38
N ASP A 27 -17.27 5.52 1.19
CA ASP A 27 -16.52 6.76 1.06
C ASP A 27 -15.03 6.52 1.37
N TYR A 28 -14.17 7.04 0.48
CA TYR A 28 -12.72 6.97 0.61
C TYR A 28 -12.10 8.35 0.51
N ASP A 29 -10.95 8.52 1.17
CA ASP A 29 -10.14 9.72 1.12
C ASP A 29 -8.79 9.44 0.47
N THR A 30 -8.13 10.50 0.01
CA THR A 30 -6.81 10.41 -0.61
C THR A 30 -5.87 11.46 -0.06
N PHE A 31 -4.61 11.07 0.12
CA PHE A 31 -3.55 11.98 0.51
C PHE A 31 -2.34 11.78 -0.40
N ASN A 32 -1.77 12.86 -0.90
CA ASN A 32 -0.55 12.82 -1.68
C ASN A 32 0.52 13.62 -0.95
N ALA A 33 1.51 12.93 -0.40
CA ALA A 33 2.58 13.52 0.42
C ALA A 33 3.36 14.61 -0.33
N GLN A 34 3.53 14.45 -1.64
CA GLN A 34 4.29 15.39 -2.48
C GLN A 34 3.56 16.71 -2.72
N LEU A 35 2.24 16.74 -2.51
CA LEU A 35 1.39 17.92 -2.73
C LEU A 35 0.82 18.49 -1.43
N ALA A 36 1.03 17.81 -0.29
CA ALA A 36 0.42 18.17 0.97
C ALA A 36 1.27 19.17 1.77
N THR A 37 0.60 20.11 2.44
CA THR A 37 1.20 21.02 3.42
C THR A 37 1.06 20.52 4.85
N GLU A 38 0.18 19.53 5.10
CA GLU A 38 -0.10 18.97 6.42
C GLU A 38 0.80 17.76 6.74
N SER A 39 1.03 17.52 8.04
CA SER A 39 1.83 16.37 8.47
C SER A 39 1.05 15.05 8.42
N GLN A 40 1.76 13.98 8.05
CA GLN A 40 1.23 12.62 7.89
C GLN A 40 0.49 12.09 9.12
N SER A 41 1.11 12.22 10.30
CA SER A 41 0.52 11.78 11.56
C SER A 41 -0.77 12.53 11.90
N THR A 42 -0.87 13.81 11.52
CA THR A 42 -2.11 14.58 11.67
C THR A 42 -3.20 14.01 10.78
N ARG A 43 -2.86 13.67 9.53
CA ARG A 43 -3.85 13.14 8.59
C ARG A 43 -4.36 11.75 8.98
N ILE A 44 -3.47 10.87 9.43
CA ILE A 44 -3.85 9.54 9.95
C ILE A 44 -4.78 9.70 11.15
N ARG A 45 -4.43 10.56 12.13
CA ARG A 45 -5.27 10.82 13.30
C ARG A 45 -6.63 11.41 12.93
N GLN A 46 -6.67 12.37 12.01
CA GLN A 46 -7.93 12.95 11.52
C GLN A 46 -8.83 11.88 10.89
N HIS A 47 -8.24 10.94 10.14
CA HIS A 47 -8.97 9.85 9.53
C HIS A 47 -9.51 8.86 10.58
N GLN A 48 -8.70 8.50 11.58
CA GLN A 48 -9.13 7.63 12.68
C GLN A 48 -10.24 8.25 13.56
N VAL A 49 -10.26 9.57 13.70
CA VAL A 49 -11.26 10.30 14.51
C VAL A 49 -12.52 10.63 13.70
N GLY A 50 -12.45 10.63 12.37
CA GLY A 50 -13.57 10.96 11.49
C GLY A 50 -14.47 9.75 11.22
N ASP A 51 -15.66 9.72 11.83
CA ASP A 51 -16.65 8.62 11.74
C ASP A 51 -17.27 8.37 10.35
N GLN A 52 -16.71 8.86 9.24
CA GLN A 52 -17.38 8.84 7.93
C GLN A 52 -16.60 8.22 6.77
N ILE A 53 -15.31 7.91 6.91
CA ILE A 53 -14.50 7.43 5.78
C ILE A 53 -13.85 6.10 6.14
N ASP A 54 -14.15 5.06 5.35
CA ASP A 54 -13.67 3.71 5.62
C ASP A 54 -12.26 3.46 5.09
N TYR A 55 -11.83 4.23 4.08
CA TYR A 55 -10.55 4.03 3.41
C TYR A 55 -9.74 5.32 3.26
N LEU A 56 -8.43 5.27 3.54
CA LEU A 56 -7.48 6.34 3.24
C LEU A 56 -6.36 5.82 2.32
N TYR A 57 -6.30 6.33 1.09
CA TYR A 57 -5.23 5.98 0.13
C TYR A 57 -4.16 7.06 0.06
N LYS A 58 -2.92 6.66 0.28
CA LYS A 58 -1.81 7.60 0.42
C LYS A 58 -0.73 7.32 -0.62
N SER A 59 -0.28 8.35 -1.32
CA SER A 59 0.96 8.29 -2.11
C SER A 59 2.08 8.97 -1.34
N GLU A 60 3.16 8.23 -1.05
CA GLU A 60 4.27 8.71 -0.23
C GLU A 60 5.41 9.35 -1.03
N GLY A 61 5.40 9.25 -2.36
CA GLY A 61 6.43 9.83 -3.23
C GLY A 61 7.62 8.90 -3.48
N GLY A 62 7.38 7.58 -3.44
CA GLY A 62 8.33 6.53 -3.76
C GLY A 62 8.57 5.54 -2.61
N LYS A 63 9.11 4.36 -2.95
CA LYS A 63 9.48 3.27 -2.03
C LYS A 63 10.17 3.73 -0.74
N SER A 64 11.18 4.58 -0.87
CA SER A 64 11.99 5.04 0.27
C SER A 64 11.16 5.84 1.28
N GLU A 65 10.20 6.63 0.80
CA GLU A 65 9.30 7.37 1.66
C GLU A 65 8.24 6.45 2.27
N VAL A 66 7.70 5.46 1.54
CA VAL A 66 6.82 4.42 2.11
C VAL A 66 7.50 3.74 3.30
N ILE A 67 8.74 3.27 3.11
CA ILE A 67 9.53 2.61 4.17
C ILE A 67 9.71 3.55 5.37
N LYS A 68 10.06 4.81 5.11
CA LYS A 68 10.27 5.82 6.16
C LYS A 68 9.00 6.14 6.93
N GLN A 69 7.85 6.22 6.26
CA GLN A 69 6.56 6.45 6.92
C GLN A 69 6.08 5.21 7.68
N PHE A 70 6.25 4.00 7.12
CA PHE A 70 5.95 2.78 7.86
C PHE A 70 6.71 2.73 9.18
N ARG A 71 8.01 3.07 9.17
CA ARG A 71 8.83 3.10 10.38
C ARG A 71 8.26 3.97 11.50
N THR A 72 7.61 5.10 11.17
CA THR A 72 7.05 6.01 12.19
C THR A 72 5.79 5.46 12.85
N ILE A 73 5.10 4.52 12.20
CA ILE A 73 3.84 3.93 12.68
C ILE A 73 3.97 2.44 13.02
N ALA A 74 5.13 1.82 12.83
CA ALA A 74 5.32 0.36 12.96
C ALA A 74 4.97 -0.19 14.36
N THR A 75 5.01 0.65 15.40
CA THR A 75 4.65 0.28 16.77
C THR A 75 3.18 0.55 17.10
N GLU A 76 2.45 1.21 16.21
CA GLU A 76 1.02 1.54 16.33
C GLU A 76 0.16 0.63 15.43
N ILE A 77 0.74 -0.47 14.91
CA ILE A 77 0.11 -1.29 13.87
C ILE A 77 -1.13 -2.06 14.38
N ASP A 78 -1.13 -2.48 15.65
CA ASP A 78 -2.28 -3.15 16.29
C ASP A 78 -3.55 -2.27 16.27
N ASP A 79 -3.40 -0.96 16.25
CA ASP A 79 -4.50 0.01 16.24
C ASP A 79 -4.93 0.41 14.81
N LEU A 80 -4.29 -0.17 13.77
CA LEU A 80 -4.43 0.22 12.38
C LEU A 80 -4.67 -0.98 11.46
N ASN A 81 -5.72 -0.94 10.64
CA ASN A 81 -5.79 -1.83 9.48
C ASN A 81 -4.94 -1.25 8.35
N LEU A 82 -3.65 -1.59 8.33
CA LEU A 82 -2.67 -1.06 7.36
C LEU A 82 -2.43 -2.03 6.22
N ILE A 83 -2.34 -1.48 5.00
CA ILE A 83 -1.86 -2.18 3.81
C ILE A 83 -0.71 -1.39 3.19
N LEU A 84 0.39 -2.06 2.87
CA LEU A 84 1.45 -1.51 2.04
C LEU A 84 1.27 -1.99 0.60
N LEU A 85 1.18 -1.06 -0.35
CA LEU A 85 1.20 -1.33 -1.78
C LEU A 85 2.54 -0.85 -2.37
N VAL A 86 3.38 -1.78 -2.80
CA VAL A 86 4.74 -1.50 -3.27
C VAL A 86 5.05 -2.20 -4.59
N ASP A 87 6.11 -1.77 -5.24
CA ASP A 87 6.67 -2.42 -6.42
C ASP A 87 7.90 -3.26 -6.04
N PHE A 88 8.06 -4.45 -6.61
CA PHE A 88 9.31 -5.21 -6.51
C PHE A 88 10.25 -4.97 -7.69
N ASP A 89 9.80 -4.29 -8.75
CA ASP A 89 10.59 -3.95 -9.93
C ASP A 89 11.28 -5.17 -10.57
N GLY A 90 10.64 -6.34 -10.51
CA GLY A 90 11.20 -7.61 -11.01
C GLY A 90 12.31 -8.21 -10.16
N ASN A 91 12.71 -7.58 -9.05
CA ASN A 91 13.82 -8.04 -8.20
C ASN A 91 13.37 -8.98 -7.05
N GLY A 92 12.07 -9.25 -6.97
CA GLY A 92 11.47 -10.06 -5.90
C GLY A 92 11.43 -9.36 -4.54
N LYS A 93 11.06 -10.11 -3.49
CA LYS A 93 10.81 -9.56 -2.15
C LYS A 93 12.08 -9.20 -1.38
N ASN A 94 13.15 -10.00 -1.50
CA ASN A 94 14.32 -9.91 -0.61
C ASN A 94 14.97 -8.50 -0.55
N PRO A 95 15.13 -7.76 -1.67
CA PRO A 95 15.68 -6.41 -1.62
C PRO A 95 14.78 -5.42 -0.86
N PHE A 96 13.46 -5.54 -1.01
CA PHE A 96 12.49 -4.75 -0.27
C PHE A 96 12.51 -5.09 1.22
N GLU A 97 12.45 -6.38 1.58
CA GLU A 97 12.51 -6.84 2.97
C GLU A 97 13.76 -6.33 3.68
N THR A 98 14.92 -6.47 3.02
CA THR A 98 16.21 -6.02 3.55
C THR A 98 16.21 -4.51 3.77
N SER A 99 15.68 -3.74 2.81
CA SER A 99 15.63 -2.27 2.92
C SER A 99 14.69 -1.82 4.03
N LEU A 100 13.52 -2.45 4.15
CA LEU A 100 12.53 -2.14 5.17
C LEU A 100 13.07 -2.48 6.57
N GLN A 101 13.62 -3.68 6.76
CA GLN A 101 14.21 -4.09 8.04
C GLN A 101 15.39 -3.20 8.43
N ALA A 102 16.31 -2.90 7.50
CA ALA A 102 17.44 -2.01 7.78
C ALA A 102 16.96 -0.63 8.24
N LYS A 103 15.84 -0.14 7.69
CA LYS A 103 15.30 1.17 8.06
C LYS A 103 14.63 1.17 9.43
N LEU A 104 14.01 0.06 9.82
CA LEU A 104 13.51 -0.16 11.17
C LEU A 104 14.67 -0.25 12.18
N ASP A 105 15.74 -0.96 11.84
CA ASP A 105 16.91 -1.14 12.70
C ASP A 105 17.62 0.18 13.04
N GLU A 106 17.59 1.17 12.13
CA GLU A 106 18.10 2.53 12.43
C GLU A 106 17.43 3.17 13.65
N GLN A 107 16.14 2.86 13.89
CA GLN A 107 15.36 3.45 14.98
C GLN A 107 15.23 2.49 16.17
N TYR A 108 15.00 1.21 15.91
CA TYR A 108 14.67 0.20 16.92
C TYR A 108 15.84 -0.72 17.27
N ARG A 109 17.01 -0.58 16.61
CA ARG A 109 18.26 -1.28 16.94
C ARG A 109 18.13 -2.81 17.03
N GLY A 110 17.29 -3.41 16.19
CA GLY A 110 17.04 -4.85 16.16
C GLY A 110 15.98 -5.36 17.13
N ASP A 111 15.35 -4.49 17.93
CA ASP A 111 14.27 -4.88 18.85
C ASP A 111 12.95 -5.16 18.11
N LEU A 112 12.83 -4.70 16.86
CA LEU A 112 11.68 -4.91 15.98
C LEU A 112 12.12 -5.67 14.73
N ARG A 113 11.45 -6.78 14.41
CA ARG A 113 11.67 -7.58 13.20
C ARG A 113 10.35 -7.83 12.47
N LEU A 114 10.43 -8.02 11.16
CA LEU A 114 9.29 -8.37 10.31
C LEU A 114 9.37 -9.83 9.88
N GLU A 115 8.28 -10.57 10.02
CA GLU A 115 8.13 -11.94 9.51
C GLU A 115 7.11 -11.96 8.37
N TYR A 116 7.54 -12.34 7.18
CA TYR A 116 6.74 -12.29 5.95
C TYR A 116 6.14 -13.66 5.66
N ASN A 117 4.82 -13.76 5.75
CA ASN A 117 4.07 -14.96 5.42
C ASN A 117 3.38 -14.77 4.07
N GLU A 118 3.91 -15.39 3.02
CA GLU A 118 3.29 -15.35 1.69
C GLU A 118 1.92 -16.03 1.74
N THR A 119 0.87 -15.30 1.35
CA THR A 119 -0.51 -15.80 1.40
C THR A 119 -0.95 -16.33 0.05
N SER A 120 -0.62 -15.60 -1.02
CA SER A 120 -1.00 -15.94 -2.38
C SER A 120 -0.17 -15.16 -3.40
N GLU A 121 -0.22 -15.59 -4.66
CA GLU A 121 0.31 -14.83 -5.78
C GLU A 121 -0.57 -14.98 -7.02
N ASN A 122 -0.47 -13.99 -7.90
CA ASN A 122 -1.06 -14.05 -9.24
C ASN A 122 -0.03 -13.56 -10.27
N PRO A 123 -0.36 -13.49 -11.58
CA PRO A 123 0.60 -13.08 -12.59
C PRO A 123 1.28 -11.73 -12.36
N HIS A 124 0.63 -10.79 -11.68
CA HIS A 124 1.13 -9.42 -11.52
C HIS A 124 1.45 -9.04 -10.07
N PHE A 125 0.90 -9.75 -9.08
CA PHE A 125 1.05 -9.44 -7.66
C PHE A 125 1.54 -10.64 -6.85
N VAL A 126 2.17 -10.32 -5.72
CA VAL A 126 2.39 -11.24 -4.60
C VAL A 126 1.77 -10.60 -3.36
N PHE A 127 1.14 -11.41 -2.53
CA PHE A 127 0.44 -10.99 -1.33
C PHE A 127 1.09 -11.63 -0.10
N PHE A 128 1.29 -10.84 0.94
CA PHE A 128 1.84 -11.30 2.21
C PHE A 128 1.03 -10.76 3.38
N SER A 129 0.90 -11.58 4.42
CA SER A 129 0.63 -11.11 5.78
C SER A 129 1.97 -10.96 6.49
N VAL A 130 2.26 -9.76 6.99
CA VAL A 130 3.54 -9.44 7.63
C VAL A 130 3.33 -9.23 9.11
N ASP A 131 3.92 -10.09 9.93
CA ASP A 131 3.89 -9.97 11.39
C ASP A 131 4.99 -9.00 11.86
N VAL A 132 4.63 -8.09 12.76
CA VAL A 132 5.54 -7.19 13.45
C VAL A 132 5.90 -7.80 14.79
N ILE A 133 7.14 -8.23 14.95
CA ILE A 133 7.62 -8.86 16.17
C ILE A 133 8.51 -7.89 16.93
N ILE A 134 8.09 -7.51 18.15
CA ILE A 134 8.85 -6.65 19.06
C ILE A 134 9.30 -7.50 20.25
N GLN A 135 10.59 -7.56 20.52
CA GLN A 135 11.16 -8.34 21.63
C GLN A 135 10.63 -9.79 21.70
N ASN A 136 10.51 -10.45 20.53
CA ASN A 136 9.97 -11.80 20.34
C ASN A 136 8.46 -11.97 20.62
N THR A 137 7.71 -10.88 20.74
CA THR A 137 6.25 -10.90 20.88
C THR A 137 5.59 -10.35 19.61
N ASN A 138 4.59 -11.04 19.07
CA ASN A 138 3.79 -10.51 17.97
C ASN A 138 3.01 -9.28 18.50
N SER A 139 3.27 -8.13 17.89
CA SER A 139 2.70 -6.81 18.23
C SER A 139 1.80 -6.28 17.10
N GLY A 140 1.26 -7.22 16.31
CA GLY A 140 0.34 -6.96 15.22
C GLY A 140 0.85 -7.42 13.86
N SER A 141 -0.03 -7.29 12.87
CA SER A 141 0.26 -7.64 11.49
C SER A 141 -0.33 -6.61 10.53
N PHE A 142 0.20 -6.60 9.32
CA PHE A 142 -0.33 -5.80 8.22
C PHE A 142 -0.22 -6.56 6.90
N ASP A 143 -1.03 -6.17 5.92
CA ASP A 143 -0.97 -6.77 4.60
C ASP A 143 0.03 -6.03 3.70
N LEU A 144 0.82 -6.80 2.96
CA LEU A 144 1.71 -6.29 1.92
C LEU A 144 1.23 -6.82 0.57
N ILE A 145 0.86 -5.90 -0.31
CA ILE A 145 0.56 -6.15 -1.71
C ILE A 145 1.74 -5.64 -2.52
N ALA A 146 2.40 -6.54 -3.25
CA ALA A 146 3.56 -6.18 -4.05
C ALA A 146 3.30 -6.47 -5.53
N PHE A 147 3.44 -5.45 -6.36
CA PHE A 147 3.55 -5.60 -7.80
C PHE A 147 4.85 -6.33 -8.15
N LYS A 148 4.75 -7.45 -8.90
CA LYS A 148 5.94 -8.19 -9.39
C LYS A 148 6.78 -7.32 -10.32
N GLN A 149 6.10 -6.55 -11.18
CA GLN A 149 6.63 -5.50 -12.05
C GLN A 149 5.78 -4.25 -11.80
N SER A 150 6.35 -3.05 -11.95
CA SER A 150 5.64 -1.80 -11.66
C SER A 150 4.30 -1.70 -12.42
N LEU A 151 3.35 -0.94 -11.87
CA LEU A 151 2.08 -0.68 -12.56
C LEU A 151 2.32 -0.07 -13.95
N GLU A 152 3.33 0.78 -14.08
CA GLU A 152 3.79 1.41 -15.30
C GLU A 152 4.22 0.38 -16.34
N ASP A 153 4.97 -0.65 -15.92
CA ASP A 153 5.40 -1.73 -16.81
C ASP A 153 4.21 -2.56 -17.30
N ILE A 154 3.30 -2.91 -16.38
CA ILE A 154 2.10 -3.72 -16.68
C ILE A 154 1.15 -2.98 -17.64
N THR A 155 0.98 -1.68 -17.44
CA THR A 155 0.00 -0.87 -18.18
C THR A 155 0.61 -0.02 -19.29
N HIS A 156 1.93 -0.08 -19.44
CA HIS A 156 2.74 0.78 -20.32
C HIS A 156 2.48 2.27 -20.10
N ILE A 157 2.25 2.71 -18.87
CA ILE A 157 2.11 4.12 -18.52
C ILE A 157 3.49 4.79 -18.56
N GLN A 158 3.54 5.98 -19.15
CA GLN A 158 4.74 6.82 -19.13
C GLN A 158 4.46 8.08 -18.31
N ASP A 159 5.49 8.58 -17.63
CA ASP A 159 5.38 9.79 -16.80
C ASP A 159 4.96 11.05 -17.57
N SER A 160 5.31 11.13 -18.85
CA SER A 160 4.92 12.22 -19.75
C SER A 160 3.44 12.17 -20.17
N ASN A 161 2.76 11.05 -19.93
CA ASN A 161 1.36 10.92 -20.30
C ASN A 161 0.50 11.83 -19.41
N GLN A 162 -0.55 12.41 -20.00
CA GLN A 162 -1.53 13.15 -19.23
C GLN A 162 -2.33 12.21 -18.32
N ARG A 163 -2.78 12.71 -17.17
CA ARG A 163 -3.54 11.95 -16.16
C ARG A 163 -4.74 11.20 -16.74
N GLU A 164 -5.44 11.75 -17.74
CA GLU A 164 -6.56 11.07 -18.39
C GLU A 164 -6.13 9.78 -19.09
N ASN A 165 -4.95 9.79 -19.72
CA ASN A 165 -4.39 8.60 -20.36
C ASN A 165 -3.99 7.53 -19.33
N TRP A 166 -3.42 7.94 -18.19
CA TRP A 166 -3.17 7.01 -17.06
C TRP A 166 -4.45 6.32 -16.63
N ARG A 167 -5.51 7.12 -16.37
CA ARG A 167 -6.81 6.59 -15.94
C ARG A 167 -7.41 5.63 -16.96
N ARG A 168 -7.28 5.93 -18.26
CA ARG A 168 -7.77 5.06 -19.33
C ARG A 168 -7.03 3.72 -19.35
N LYS A 169 -5.70 3.74 -19.27
CA LYS A 169 -4.86 2.52 -19.25
C LYS A 169 -5.14 1.67 -18.01
N ILE A 170 -5.21 2.29 -16.83
CA ILE A 170 -5.59 1.60 -15.59
C ILE A 170 -6.99 1.00 -15.69
N LYS A 171 -7.99 1.73 -16.18
CA LYS A 171 -9.34 1.18 -16.37
C LYS A 171 -9.36 -0.01 -17.32
N TYR A 172 -8.60 0.08 -18.42
CA TYR A 172 -8.46 -1.02 -19.36
C TYR A 172 -7.87 -2.26 -18.66
N TYR A 173 -6.80 -2.08 -17.88
CA TYR A 173 -6.21 -3.14 -17.06
C TYR A 173 -7.23 -3.76 -16.09
N LEU A 174 -7.94 -2.92 -15.32
CA LEU A 174 -8.96 -3.38 -14.36
C LEU A 174 -10.08 -4.22 -15.02
N THR A 175 -10.41 -3.90 -16.28
CA THR A 175 -11.47 -4.60 -17.03
C THR A 175 -10.98 -5.91 -17.66
N ASN A 176 -9.72 -5.94 -18.12
CA ASN A 176 -9.18 -7.09 -18.88
C ASN A 176 -8.41 -8.10 -18.01
N CYS A 177 -8.14 -7.77 -16.75
CA CYS A 177 -7.49 -8.66 -15.79
C CYS A 177 -8.38 -8.92 -14.55
N PRO A 178 -9.64 -9.39 -14.71
CA PRO A 178 -10.60 -9.43 -13.62
C PRO A 178 -10.22 -10.39 -12.48
N SER A 179 -9.54 -11.51 -12.77
CA SER A 179 -9.06 -12.44 -11.75
C SER A 179 -7.98 -11.81 -10.87
N VAL A 180 -6.98 -11.20 -11.50
CA VAL A 180 -5.90 -10.46 -10.81
C VAL A 180 -6.47 -9.35 -9.92
N VAL A 181 -7.46 -8.63 -10.44
CA VAL A 181 -8.15 -7.58 -9.70
C VAL A 181 -8.95 -8.14 -8.53
N SER A 182 -9.57 -9.31 -8.68
CA SER A 182 -10.33 -9.95 -7.62
C SER A 182 -9.48 -10.23 -6.39
N ASP A 183 -8.26 -10.74 -6.57
CA ASP A 183 -7.35 -11.04 -5.46
C ASP A 183 -6.99 -9.76 -4.69
N VAL A 184 -6.65 -8.68 -5.40
CA VAL A 184 -6.35 -7.37 -4.78
C VAL A 184 -7.56 -6.83 -4.00
N LYS A 185 -8.77 -7.00 -4.54
CA LYS A 185 -9.99 -6.57 -3.84
C LYS A 185 -10.22 -7.34 -2.56
N GLU A 186 -10.00 -8.64 -2.59
CA GLU A 186 -10.18 -9.52 -1.44
C GLU A 186 -9.22 -9.12 -0.32
N THR A 187 -7.94 -8.89 -0.65
CA THR A 187 -6.95 -8.40 0.33
C THR A 187 -7.30 -7.02 0.89
N ILE A 188 -7.76 -6.07 0.05
CA ILE A 188 -8.18 -4.75 0.55
C ILE A 188 -9.49 -4.82 1.37
N GLY A 189 -10.23 -5.92 1.27
CA GLY A 189 -11.49 -6.12 1.98
C GLY A 189 -12.65 -5.35 1.35
N PHE A 190 -12.70 -5.21 0.02
CA PHE A 190 -13.84 -4.58 -0.69
C PHE A 190 -15.11 -5.45 -0.74
N ASN A 191 -15.34 -6.29 0.26
CA ASN A 191 -16.50 -7.17 0.27
C ASN A 191 -17.75 -6.40 0.72
N ALA A 192 -18.75 -6.43 -0.17
CA ALA A 192 -20.11 -5.94 0.04
C ALA A 192 -20.92 -6.84 0.99
#